data_AF-A0A455UGK0-F1
#
_entry.id   AF-A0A455UGK0-F1
#
_cell.length_a   1.000
_cell.length_b   1.000
_cell.length_c   1.000
_cell.angle_alpha   90.00
_cell.angle_beta   90.00
_cell.angle_gamma   90.00
#
_symmetry.space_group_name_H-M   'P 1'
#
loop_
_entity.id
_entity.type
_entity.pdbx_description
1 polymer ?
#
loop_
_entity_poly.entity_id
_entity_poly.type
_entity_poly.pdbx_seq_one_letter_code
_entity_poly.pdbx_strand_id
1 'polypeptide(L)'
;MIDQQAQQVVESAKSGSFLGALAGLLIAMYIASKGVGVLVIGLNVVYGESEQRKLLYRTILLTALTFGLIFMTLVSLGFIAIVPVLVDILAITSPLDQVLKWMRWPALLLLMSVLIALLYRYAPYRRSAQWSWLSYGTLLATVMWLLSSGGLSLYVRYFSSFSELYGSLGAVVALMIWFWLSAFVVLLGAEVNCEMERQTYNDTTIGETRPLGEREAFAADTIGAPRNWKGGAEDADKE
;
A
#
# COMPACT_ATOMS: atom_id res chain seq x y z
N MET A 1 49.77 -10.65 -2.38
CA MET A 1 48.77 -11.39 -3.18
C MET A 1 47.35 -11.18 -2.66
N ILE A 2 47.06 -11.33 -1.36
CA ILE A 2 45.71 -11.07 -0.80
C ILE A 2 45.30 -9.59 -0.97
N ASP A 3 46.22 -8.65 -0.74
CA ASP A 3 45.94 -7.21 -0.93
C ASP A 3 45.64 -6.84 -2.39
N GLN A 4 46.24 -7.55 -3.35
CA GLN A 4 45.97 -7.36 -4.78
C GLN A 4 44.62 -7.94 -5.19
N GLN A 5 44.21 -9.07 -4.60
CA GLN A 5 42.87 -9.64 -4.80
C GLN A 5 41.80 -8.77 -4.14
N ALA A 6 42.06 -8.24 -2.95
CA ALA A 6 41.17 -7.28 -2.29
C ALA A 6 41.03 -5.98 -3.09
N GLN A 7 42.13 -5.44 -3.63
CA GLN A 7 42.09 -4.27 -4.51
C GLN A 7 41.37 -4.56 -5.83
N GLN A 8 41.55 -5.73 -6.45
CA GLN A 8 40.82 -6.11 -7.66
C GLN A 8 39.32 -6.29 -7.42
N VAL A 9 38.89 -6.79 -6.26
CA VAL A 9 37.47 -6.89 -5.91
C VAL A 9 36.89 -5.49 -5.64
N VAL A 10 37.65 -4.59 -5.00
CA VAL A 10 37.25 -3.19 -4.78
C VAL A 10 37.21 -2.40 -6.09
N GLU A 11 38.14 -2.63 -7.02
CA GLU A 11 38.13 -2.03 -8.36
C GLU A 11 37.04 -2.63 -9.27
N SER A 12 36.78 -3.94 -9.17
CA SER A 12 35.66 -4.61 -9.86
C SER A 12 34.30 -4.13 -9.32
N ALA A 13 34.20 -3.82 -8.02
CA ALA A 13 33.03 -3.22 -7.40
C ALA A 13 32.85 -1.74 -7.78
N LYS A 14 33.94 -0.98 -7.95
CA LYS A 14 33.92 0.38 -8.51
C LYS A 14 33.60 0.40 -10.02
N SER A 15 33.88 -0.69 -10.72
CA SER A 15 33.59 -0.88 -12.14
C SER A 15 32.36 -1.78 -12.37
N GLY A 16 31.39 -1.73 -11.46
CA GLY A 16 30.02 -2.08 -11.83
C GLY A 16 29.61 -1.19 -12.99
N SER A 17 29.68 -1.72 -14.21
CA SER A 17 29.35 -0.97 -15.43
C SER A 17 28.00 -0.32 -15.21
N PHE A 18 27.92 1.01 -15.30
CA PHE A 18 26.68 1.77 -15.17
C PHE A 18 25.54 1.13 -15.98
N LEU A 19 25.88 0.52 -17.13
CA LEU A 19 24.98 -0.25 -17.97
C LEU A 19 24.41 -1.51 -17.27
N GLY A 20 25.22 -2.25 -16.52
CA GLY A 20 24.78 -3.41 -15.75
C GLY A 20 23.86 -3.04 -14.59
N ALA A 21 24.18 -1.97 -13.86
CA ALA A 21 23.31 -1.44 -12.81
C ALA A 21 21.97 -0.94 -13.37
N LEU A 22 22.00 -0.21 -14.50
CA LEU A 22 20.81 0.25 -15.19
C LEU A 22 19.96 -0.91 -15.70
N ALA A 23 20.58 -1.93 -16.30
CA ALA A 23 19.89 -3.14 -16.76
C ALA A 23 19.21 -3.88 -15.60
N GLY A 24 19.91 -4.07 -14.48
CA GLY A 24 19.35 -4.69 -13.28
C GLY A 24 18.16 -3.90 -12.71
N LEU A 25 18.28 -2.57 -12.65
CA LEU A 25 17.19 -1.69 -12.22
C LEU A 25 15.96 -1.82 -13.11
N LEU A 26 16.13 -1.82 -14.43
CA LEU A 26 15.03 -1.96 -15.38
C LEU A 26 14.34 -3.33 -15.25
N ILE A 27 15.10 -4.40 -15.05
CA ILE A 27 14.55 -5.75 -14.83
C ILE A 27 13.75 -5.80 -13.52
N ALA A 28 14.34 -5.30 -12.43
CA ALA A 28 13.66 -5.25 -11.12
C ALA A 28 12.37 -4.43 -11.20
N MET A 29 12.41 -3.30 -11.90
CA MET A 29 11.26 -2.43 -12.10
C MET A 29 10.17 -3.09 -12.94
N TYR A 30 10.54 -3.86 -13.97
CA TYR A 30 9.59 -4.64 -14.75
C TYR A 30 8.88 -5.69 -13.88
N ILE A 31 9.62 -6.40 -13.04
CA ILE A 31 9.07 -7.39 -12.09
C ILE A 31 8.13 -6.69 -11.10
N ALA A 32 8.54 -5.57 -10.51
CA ALA A 32 7.72 -4.79 -9.60
C ALA A 32 6.41 -4.33 -10.26
N SER A 33 6.47 -3.87 -11.51
CA SER A 33 5.30 -3.42 -12.28
C SER A 33 4.27 -4.54 -12.49
N LYS A 34 4.73 -5.79 -12.66
CA LYS A 34 3.83 -6.96 -12.73
C LYS A 34 3.13 -7.21 -11.40
N GLY A 35 3.84 -7.10 -10.27
CA GLY A 35 3.27 -7.22 -8.93
C GLY A 35 2.17 -6.19 -8.67
N VAL A 36 2.45 -4.92 -8.99
CA VAL A 36 1.44 -3.84 -8.93
C VAL A 36 0.24 -4.16 -9.83
N GLY A 37 0.48 -4.70 -11.03
CA GLY A 37 -0.58 -5.13 -11.94
C GLY A 37 -1.53 -6.17 -11.35
N VAL A 38 -1.03 -7.15 -10.60
CA VAL A 38 -1.86 -8.14 -9.90
C VAL A 38 -2.71 -7.48 -8.82
N LEU A 39 -2.12 -6.56 -8.07
CA LEU A 39 -2.86 -5.81 -7.04
C LEU A 39 -3.98 -4.95 -7.65
N VAL A 40 -3.72 -4.28 -8.79
CA VAL A 40 -4.75 -3.52 -9.52
C VAL A 40 -5.89 -4.42 -9.99
N ILE A 41 -5.59 -5.64 -10.46
CA ILE A 41 -6.63 -6.62 -10.82
C ILE A 41 -7.48 -6.97 -9.58
N GLY A 42 -6.85 -7.23 -8.43
CA GLY A 42 -7.57 -7.50 -7.19
C GLY A 42 -8.46 -6.34 -6.76
N LEU A 43 -7.98 -5.10 -6.88
CA LEU A 43 -8.79 -3.92 -6.59
C LEU A 43 -9.96 -3.76 -7.55
N ASN A 44 -9.78 -4.00 -8.84
CA ASN A 44 -10.89 -4.01 -9.80
C ASN A 44 -11.96 -5.03 -9.41
N VAL A 45 -11.55 -6.25 -9.01
CA VAL A 45 -12.48 -7.29 -8.53
C VAL A 45 -13.26 -6.84 -7.29
N VAL A 46 -12.58 -6.26 -6.30
CA VAL A 46 -13.21 -5.70 -5.08
C VAL A 46 -14.23 -4.62 -5.42
N TYR A 47 -13.91 -3.75 -6.38
CA TYR A 47 -14.84 -2.71 -6.83
C TYR A 47 -15.88 -3.21 -7.85
N GLY A 48 -15.92 -4.51 -8.18
CA GLY A 48 -16.84 -5.04 -9.18
C GLY A 48 -16.57 -4.56 -10.62
N GLU A 49 -15.39 -4.02 -10.88
CA GLU A 49 -15.01 -3.41 -12.15
C GLU A 49 -14.25 -4.39 -13.04
N SER A 50 -14.44 -4.24 -14.36
CA SER A 50 -13.65 -4.94 -15.37
C SER A 50 -12.66 -4.00 -16.03
N GLU A 51 -11.40 -4.40 -16.17
CA GLU A 51 -10.38 -3.54 -16.78
C GLU A 51 -10.61 -3.40 -18.29
N GLN A 52 -11.07 -2.24 -18.74
CA GLN A 52 -11.30 -1.94 -20.17
C GLN A 52 -10.32 -0.91 -20.74
N ARG A 53 -9.32 -0.46 -19.97
CA ARG A 53 -8.29 0.46 -20.49
C ARG A 53 -7.54 -0.19 -21.66
N LYS A 54 -7.28 0.60 -22.70
CA LYS A 54 -6.37 0.19 -23.78
C LYS A 54 -5.00 -0.16 -23.20
N LEU A 55 -4.31 -1.14 -23.80
CA LEU A 55 -3.04 -1.67 -23.31
C LEU A 55 -1.99 -0.57 -23.02
N LEU A 56 -1.94 0.47 -23.87
CA LEU A 56 -1.05 1.61 -23.68
C LEU A 56 -1.33 2.38 -22.38
N TYR A 57 -2.59 2.80 -22.16
CA TYR A 57 -2.99 3.54 -20.95
C TYR A 57 -2.81 2.69 -19.69
N ARG A 58 -3.14 1.40 -19.77
CA ARG A 58 -2.91 0.46 -18.67
C ARG A 58 -1.42 0.37 -18.32
N THR A 59 -0.55 0.25 -19.33
CA THR A 59 0.90 0.16 -19.10
C THR A 59 1.44 1.44 -18.47
N ILE A 60 1.06 2.62 -19.00
CA ILE A 60 1.45 3.91 -18.44
C ILE A 60 1.00 4.04 -16.98
N LEU A 61 -0.24 3.67 -16.66
CA LEU A 61 -0.77 3.74 -15.30
C LEU A 61 -0.04 2.79 -14.35
N LEU A 62 0.21 1.54 -14.74
CA LEU A 62 0.95 0.58 -13.92
C LEU A 62 2.40 1.04 -13.68
N THR A 63 3.06 1.55 -14.72
CA THR A 63 4.41 2.10 -14.60
C THR A 63 4.42 3.34 -13.70
N ALA A 64 3.45 4.25 -13.83
CA ALA A 64 3.33 5.43 -12.98
C ALA A 64 3.05 5.08 -11.52
N LEU A 65 2.15 4.13 -11.24
CA LEU A 65 1.89 3.64 -9.88
C LEU A 65 3.13 2.98 -9.29
N THR A 66 3.86 2.19 -10.07
CA THR A 66 5.10 1.53 -9.63
C THR A 66 6.18 2.56 -9.31
N PHE A 67 6.38 3.57 -10.17
CA PHE A 67 7.28 4.68 -9.88
C PHE A 67 6.85 5.47 -8.64
N GLY A 68 5.56 5.73 -8.47
CA GLY A 68 5.01 6.40 -7.30
C GLY A 68 5.30 5.63 -6.01
N LEU A 69 5.07 4.31 -6.02
CA LEU A 69 5.38 3.41 -4.90
C LEU A 69 6.88 3.42 -4.56
N ILE A 70 7.75 3.32 -5.58
CA ILE A 70 9.21 3.36 -5.39
C ILE A 70 9.63 4.73 -4.84
N PHE A 71 9.16 5.82 -5.44
CA PHE A 71 9.47 7.18 -5.00
C PHE A 71 9.05 7.41 -3.55
N MET A 72 7.83 7.03 -3.19
CA MET A 72 7.33 7.13 -1.81
C MET A 72 8.16 6.29 -0.83
N THR A 73 8.61 5.10 -1.25
CA THR A 73 9.51 4.26 -0.45
C THR A 73 10.86 4.94 -0.25
N LEU A 74 11.44 5.55 -1.29
CA LEU A 74 12.70 6.30 -1.19
C LEU A 74 12.57 7.54 -0.30
N VAL A 75 11.45 8.28 -0.41
CA VAL A 75 11.15 9.41 0.47
C VAL A 75 11.03 8.94 1.92
N SER A 76 10.36 7.80 2.17
CA SER A 76 10.26 7.20 3.50
C SER A 76 11.64 6.89 4.08
N LEU A 77 12.49 6.21 3.31
CA LEU A 77 13.84 5.83 3.72
C LEU A 77 14.72 7.05 3.95
N GLY A 78 14.63 8.05 3.06
CA GLY A 78 15.30 9.33 3.20
C GLY A 78 14.87 10.04 4.48
N PHE A 79 13.57 10.13 4.75
CA PHE A 79 13.06 10.75 5.96
C PHE A 79 13.52 10.01 7.23
N ILE A 80 13.54 8.68 7.19
CA ILE A 80 14.09 7.82 8.24
C ILE A 80 15.57 8.14 8.52
N ALA A 81 16.38 8.25 7.47
CA ALA A 81 17.83 8.41 7.60
C ALA A 81 18.25 9.87 7.89
N ILE A 82 17.58 10.85 7.29
CA ILE A 82 17.97 12.27 7.28
C ILE A 82 17.50 12.99 8.55
N VAL A 83 16.30 12.68 9.05
CA VAL A 83 15.74 13.40 10.21
C VAL A 83 16.68 13.36 11.44
N PRO A 84 17.24 12.21 11.85
CA PRO A 84 18.20 12.16 12.96
C PRO A 84 19.44 13.03 12.69
N VAL A 85 19.99 12.94 11.48
CA VAL A 85 21.19 13.69 11.07
C VAL A 85 20.94 15.20 11.11
N LEU A 86 19.78 15.67 10.64
CA LEU A 86 19.41 17.09 10.70
C LEU A 86 19.23 17.59 12.14
N VAL A 87 18.62 16.78 13.00
CA VAL A 87 18.46 17.11 14.43
C VAL A 87 19.82 17.32 15.10
N ASP A 88 20.78 16.45 14.77
CA ASP A 88 22.14 16.51 15.31
C ASP A 88 22.93 17.71 14.75
N ILE A 89 22.86 17.98 13.44
CA ILE A 89 23.57 19.11 12.79
C ILE A 89 23.02 20.46 13.26
N LEU A 90 21.70 20.58 13.42
CA LEU A 90 21.05 21.81 13.88
C LEU A 90 21.17 22.03 15.40
N ALA A 91 21.86 21.12 16.11
CA ALA A 91 22.05 21.15 17.56
C ALA A 91 20.72 21.36 18.32
N ILE A 92 19.63 20.74 17.85
CA ILE A 92 18.32 20.86 18.49
C ILE A 92 18.42 20.23 19.88
N THR A 93 18.18 21.03 20.91
CA THR A 93 18.26 20.60 22.31
C THR A 93 16.95 20.00 22.81
N SER A 94 17.04 19.23 23.89
CA SER A 94 15.87 18.68 24.58
C SER A 94 14.93 19.80 25.05
N PRO A 95 13.59 19.64 24.95
CA PRO A 95 12.85 18.41 24.60
C PRO A 95 12.49 18.26 23.11
N LEU A 96 12.83 19.24 22.26
CA LEU A 96 12.41 19.25 20.86
C LEU A 96 13.02 18.10 20.04
N ASP A 97 14.24 17.67 20.38
CA ASP A 97 14.92 16.55 19.73
C ASP A 97 14.12 15.23 19.86
N GLN A 98 13.58 14.97 21.05
CA GLN A 98 12.80 13.77 21.34
C GLN A 98 11.47 13.82 20.61
N VAL A 99 10.81 14.98 20.60
CA VAL A 99 9.55 15.16 19.85
C VAL A 99 9.75 14.91 18.36
N LEU A 100 10.82 15.46 17.75
CA LEU A 100 11.11 15.24 16.32
C LEU A 100 11.41 13.77 16.01
N LYS A 101 12.20 13.10 16.85
CA LYS A 101 12.50 11.66 16.70
C LYS A 101 11.22 10.81 16.78
N TRP A 102 10.29 11.16 17.67
CA TRP A 102 9.00 10.46 17.81
C TRP A 102 8.01 10.78 16.68
N MET A 103 7.98 12.02 16.21
CA MET A 103 7.11 12.49 15.11
C MET A 103 7.39 11.75 13.79
N ARG A 104 8.55 11.10 13.67
CA ARG A 104 8.89 10.24 12.55
C ARG A 104 7.89 9.11 12.31
N TRP A 105 7.39 8.47 13.38
CA TRP A 105 6.46 7.35 13.27
C TRP A 105 5.07 7.79 12.75
N PRO A 106 4.43 8.84 13.30
CA PRO A 106 3.23 9.42 12.69
C PRO A 106 3.41 9.86 11.24
N ALA A 107 4.56 10.46 10.89
CA ALA A 107 4.82 10.87 9.51
C ALA A 107 4.87 9.69 8.54
N LEU A 108 5.48 8.57 8.94
CA LEU A 108 5.49 7.33 8.13
C LEU A 108 4.09 6.73 8.01
N LEU A 109 3.28 6.76 9.08
CA LEU A 109 1.89 6.32 9.02
C LEU A 109 1.08 7.18 8.06
N LEU A 110 1.22 8.50 8.14
CA LEU A 110 0.54 9.43 7.24
C LEU A 110 0.95 9.19 5.78
N LEU A 111 2.25 9.00 5.54
CA LEU A 111 2.75 8.68 4.20
C LEU A 111 2.18 7.37 3.67
N MET A 112 2.09 6.33 4.51
CA MET A 112 1.49 5.05 4.14
C MET A 112 -0.01 5.17 3.87
N SER A 113 -0.74 5.95 4.68
CA SER A 113 -2.16 6.25 4.43
C SER A 113 -2.36 6.98 3.10
N VAL A 114 -1.51 7.97 2.79
CA VAL A 114 -1.53 8.67 1.49
C VAL A 114 -1.28 7.69 0.34
N LEU A 115 -0.31 6.79 0.50
CA LEU A 115 -0.01 5.78 -0.52
C LEU A 115 -1.21 4.85 -0.79
N ILE A 116 -1.86 4.36 0.25
CA ILE A 116 -3.06 3.51 0.14
C ILE A 116 -4.23 4.31 -0.46
N ALA A 117 -4.43 5.56 -0.05
CA ALA A 117 -5.47 6.44 -0.59
C ALA A 117 -5.27 6.68 -2.10
N LEU A 118 -4.03 6.97 -2.53
CA LEU A 118 -3.69 7.10 -3.95
C LEU A 118 -3.99 5.82 -4.71
N LEU A 119 -3.65 4.68 -4.13
CA LEU A 119 -3.89 3.38 -4.73
C LEU A 119 -5.40 3.13 -4.91
N TYR A 120 -6.22 3.35 -3.89
CA TYR A 120 -7.69 3.22 -3.99
C TYR A 120 -8.32 4.19 -4.98
N ARG A 121 -7.71 5.37 -5.15
CA ARG A 121 -8.20 6.42 -6.03
C ARG A 121 -7.91 6.16 -7.50
N TYR A 122 -6.71 5.68 -7.82
CA TYR A 122 -6.18 5.62 -9.19
C TYR A 122 -6.08 4.21 -9.76
N ALA A 123 -5.93 3.18 -8.92
CA ALA A 123 -5.83 1.81 -9.43
C ALA A 123 -7.12 1.34 -10.12
N PRO A 124 -8.31 1.43 -9.48
CA PRO A 124 -9.52 0.86 -10.05
C PRO A 124 -9.92 1.53 -11.38
N TYR A 125 -10.40 0.75 -12.33
CA TYR A 125 -10.98 1.26 -13.57
C TYR A 125 -12.46 1.62 -13.37
N ARG A 126 -12.70 2.84 -12.88
CA ARG A 126 -14.02 3.40 -12.64
C ARG A 126 -14.01 4.89 -12.85
N ARG A 127 -15.18 5.52 -12.89
CA ARG A 127 -15.29 6.96 -12.74
C ARG A 127 -14.62 7.37 -11.43
N SER A 128 -13.82 8.42 -11.55
CA SER A 128 -13.00 8.95 -10.48
C SER A 128 -13.84 9.22 -9.22
N ALA A 129 -13.53 8.55 -8.11
CA ALA A 129 -14.15 8.82 -6.82
C ALA A 129 -13.83 10.24 -6.31
N GLN A 130 -14.72 10.83 -5.53
CA GLN A 130 -14.37 11.28 -4.19
C GLN A 130 -12.90 11.43 -3.79
N TRP A 131 -12.33 12.64 -3.70
CA TRP A 131 -11.07 12.72 -2.94
C TRP A 131 -11.33 12.60 -1.43
N SER A 132 -10.92 11.49 -0.83
CA SER A 132 -11.00 11.25 0.62
C SER A 132 -9.64 10.76 1.14
N TRP A 133 -8.82 11.68 1.65
CA TRP A 133 -7.49 11.36 2.21
C TRP A 133 -7.55 10.34 3.35
N LEU A 134 -8.68 10.29 4.08
CA LEU A 134 -8.84 9.51 5.30
C LEU A 134 -10.17 8.75 5.30
N SER A 135 -10.38 7.91 4.28
CA SER A 135 -11.53 7.01 4.31
C SER A 135 -11.34 5.93 5.38
N TYR A 136 -12.44 5.40 5.90
CA TYR A 136 -12.41 4.32 6.89
C TYR A 136 -11.66 3.08 6.39
N GLY A 137 -11.78 2.77 5.09
CA GLY A 137 -11.01 1.71 4.45
C GLY A 137 -9.51 1.96 4.46
N THR A 138 -9.07 3.20 4.13
CA THR A 138 -7.65 3.58 4.20
C THR A 138 -7.11 3.52 5.62
N LEU A 139 -7.87 3.98 6.61
CA LEU A 139 -7.48 3.90 8.02
C LEU A 139 -7.34 2.45 8.48
N LEU A 140 -8.35 1.61 8.17
CA LEU A 140 -8.34 0.20 8.50
C LEU A 140 -7.14 -0.52 7.87
N ALA A 141 -6.89 -0.29 6.57
CA ALA A 141 -5.75 -0.87 5.88
C ALA A 141 -4.42 -0.42 6.49
N THR A 142 -4.27 0.86 6.83
CA THR A 142 -3.04 1.38 7.45
C THR A 142 -2.78 0.72 8.81
N VAL A 143 -3.81 0.64 9.66
CA VAL A 143 -3.70 0.01 11.00
C VAL A 143 -3.39 -1.47 10.89
N MET A 144 -4.13 -2.21 10.06
CA MET A 144 -3.92 -3.64 9.85
C MET A 144 -2.55 -3.93 9.23
N TRP A 145 -2.04 -3.04 8.39
CA TRP A 145 -0.71 -3.18 7.79
C TRP A 145 0.40 -2.99 8.84
N LEU A 146 0.23 -2.04 9.76
CA LEU A 146 1.12 -1.85 10.90
C LEU A 146 1.11 -3.08 11.81
N LEU A 147 -0.08 -3.58 12.15
CA LEU A 147 -0.25 -4.79 12.97
C LEU A 147 0.38 -6.02 12.30
N SER A 148 0.18 -6.18 10.99
CA SER A 148 0.76 -7.27 10.22
C SER A 148 2.29 -7.19 10.18
N SER A 149 2.85 -6.00 9.99
CA SER A 149 4.29 -5.77 9.97
C SER A 149 4.94 -6.01 11.34
N GLY A 150 4.33 -5.50 12.41
CA GLY A 150 4.77 -5.75 13.78
C GLY A 150 4.61 -7.21 14.20
N GLY A 151 3.49 -7.83 13.82
CA GLY A 151 3.21 -9.25 14.08
C GLY A 151 4.21 -10.17 13.39
N LEU A 152 4.55 -9.90 12.12
CA LEU A 152 5.56 -10.67 11.40
C LEU A 152 6.96 -10.46 12.01
N SER A 153 7.31 -9.22 12.39
CA SER A 153 8.58 -8.94 13.06
C SER A 153 8.72 -9.74 14.36
N LEU A 154 7.63 -9.82 15.14
CA LEU A 154 7.58 -10.63 16.36
C LEU A 154 7.69 -12.13 16.06
N TYR A 155 6.97 -12.61 15.04
CA TYR A 155 7.02 -14.01 14.59
C TYR A 155 8.45 -14.43 14.22
N VAL A 156 9.11 -13.66 13.37
CA VAL A 156 10.49 -13.95 12.94
C VAL A 156 11.46 -13.93 14.13
N ARG A 157 11.26 -13.02 15.09
CA ARG A 157 12.10 -12.95 16.29
C ARG A 157 11.98 -14.19 17.18
N TYR A 158 10.79 -14.77 17.34
CA TYR A 158 10.60 -15.97 18.15
C TYR A 158 10.98 -17.26 17.42
N PHE A 159 10.88 -17.30 16.09
CA PHE A 159 11.22 -18.46 15.26
C PHE A 159 12.64 -18.40 14.67
N SER A 160 13.53 -17.58 15.24
CA SER A 160 14.90 -17.40 14.73
C SER A 160 15.71 -18.70 14.71
N SER A 161 15.40 -19.68 15.55
CA SER A 161 16.04 -21.01 15.52
C SER A 161 15.77 -21.79 14.23
N PHE A 162 14.62 -21.59 13.56
CA PHE A 162 14.37 -22.14 12.21
C PHE A 162 15.13 -21.37 11.13
N SER A 163 15.41 -20.07 11.34
CA SER A 163 16.22 -19.27 10.40
C SER A 163 17.68 -19.69 10.36
N GLU A 164 18.21 -20.31 11.44
CA GLU A 164 19.58 -20.85 11.46
C GLU A 164 19.71 -22.13 10.61
N LEU A 165 18.66 -22.95 10.55
CA LEU A 165 18.62 -24.20 9.76
C LEU A 165 18.33 -23.95 8.28
N TYR A 166 17.47 -22.98 7.98
CA TYR A 166 17.01 -22.69 6.61
C TYR A 166 17.63 -21.41 6.01
N GLY A 167 18.44 -20.67 6.77
CA GLY A 167 19.22 -19.53 6.33
C GLY A 167 18.42 -18.55 5.47
N SER A 168 18.91 -18.33 4.25
CA SER A 168 18.31 -17.43 3.25
C SER A 168 16.89 -17.83 2.81
N LEU A 169 16.54 -19.12 2.86
CA LEU A 169 15.20 -19.59 2.48
C LEU A 169 14.14 -19.05 3.46
N GLY A 170 14.46 -19.00 4.75
CA GLY A 170 13.57 -18.43 5.77
C GLY A 170 13.27 -16.94 5.53
N ALA A 171 14.28 -16.18 5.10
CA ALA A 171 14.11 -14.77 4.76
C ALA A 171 13.19 -14.56 3.55
N VAL A 172 13.31 -15.40 2.51
CA VAL A 172 12.43 -15.35 1.33
C VAL A 172 10.99 -15.68 1.72
N VAL A 173 10.77 -16.72 2.52
CA VAL A 173 9.43 -17.09 2.99
C VAL A 173 8.80 -15.99 3.84
N ALA A 174 9.56 -15.40 4.77
CA ALA A 174 9.08 -14.28 5.59
C ALA A 174 8.69 -13.09 4.71
N LEU A 175 9.50 -12.77 3.69
CA LEU A 175 9.20 -11.70 2.74
C LEU A 175 7.94 -12.01 1.91
N MET A 176 7.76 -13.26 1.46
CA MET A 176 6.54 -13.66 0.74
C MET A 176 5.29 -13.56 1.62
N ILE A 177 5.35 -13.99 2.88
CA ILE A 177 4.27 -13.83 3.85
C ILE A 177 3.96 -12.34 4.06
N TRP A 178 5.00 -11.51 4.16
CA TRP A 178 4.82 -10.07 4.30
C TRP A 178 4.12 -9.44 3.09
N PHE A 179 4.51 -9.81 1.87
CA PHE A 179 3.84 -9.34 0.66
C PHE A 179 2.40 -9.82 0.58
N TRP A 180 2.14 -11.08 0.95
CA TRP A 180 0.80 -11.65 0.97
C TRP A 180 -0.10 -10.92 1.98
N LEU A 181 0.36 -10.73 3.22
CA LEU A 181 -0.35 -9.96 4.25
C LEU A 181 -0.61 -8.52 3.81
N SER A 182 0.39 -7.87 3.20
CA SER A 182 0.25 -6.50 2.70
C SER A 182 -0.83 -6.41 1.62
N ALA A 183 -0.82 -7.31 0.64
CA ALA A 183 -1.83 -7.35 -0.40
C ALA A 183 -3.23 -7.63 0.19
N PHE A 184 -3.33 -8.61 1.10
CA PHE A 184 -4.59 -8.95 1.76
C PHE A 184 -5.19 -7.75 2.50
N VAL A 185 -4.40 -7.07 3.33
CA VAL A 185 -4.87 -5.91 4.11
C VAL A 185 -5.29 -4.75 3.20
N VAL A 186 -4.54 -4.49 2.13
CA VAL A 186 -4.89 -3.45 1.16
C VAL A 186 -6.20 -3.78 0.45
N LEU A 187 -6.44 -5.04 0.06
CA LEU A 187 -7.71 -5.45 -0.55
C LEU A 187 -8.86 -5.40 0.46
N LEU A 188 -8.63 -5.82 1.70
CA LEU A 188 -9.63 -5.77 2.76
C LEU A 188 -10.09 -4.33 3.04
N GLY A 189 -9.16 -3.37 3.12
CA GLY A 189 -9.53 -1.96 3.28
C GLY A 189 -10.26 -1.40 2.06
N ALA A 190 -9.95 -1.88 0.85
CA ALA A 190 -10.67 -1.50 -0.36
C ALA A 190 -12.10 -2.02 -0.34
N GLU A 191 -12.32 -3.24 0.13
CA GLU A 191 -13.65 -3.85 0.28
C GLU A 191 -14.51 -3.06 1.26
N VAL A 192 -13.95 -2.69 2.42
CA VAL A 192 -14.64 -1.81 3.38
C VAL A 192 -14.98 -0.46 2.74
N ASN A 193 -14.06 0.11 1.96
CA ASN A 193 -14.33 1.36 1.27
C ASN A 193 -15.44 1.24 0.22
N CYS A 194 -15.46 0.13 -0.52
CA CYS A 194 -16.50 -0.23 -1.48
C CYS A 194 -17.87 -0.36 -0.80
N GLU A 195 -17.95 -1.13 0.28
CA GLU A 195 -19.21 -1.32 1.02
C GLU A 195 -19.72 -0.05 1.71
N MET A 196 -18.83 0.83 2.14
CA MET A 196 -19.23 2.14 2.68
C MET A 196 -19.78 3.06 1.60
N GLU A 197 -19.25 2.99 0.38
CA GLU A 197 -19.78 3.72 -0.77
C GLU A 197 -21.20 3.23 -1.12
N ARG A 198 -21.42 1.91 -1.09
CA ARG A 198 -22.73 1.27 -1.33
C ARG A 198 -23.78 1.56 -0.26
N GLN A 199 -23.43 2.22 0.85
CA GLN A 199 -24.38 2.63 1.88
C GLN A 199 -24.97 4.02 1.64
N THR A 200 -24.56 4.74 0.59
CA THR A 200 -25.01 6.11 0.34
C THR A 200 -25.73 6.23 -1.00
N TYR A 201 -26.83 6.99 -1.00
CA TYR A 201 -27.56 7.34 -2.23
C TYR A 201 -26.90 8.50 -3.00
N ASN A 202 -26.07 9.28 -2.33
CA ASN A 202 -25.34 10.40 -2.92
C ASN A 202 -24.30 9.90 -3.93
N ASP A 203 -24.07 10.68 -4.98
CA ASP A 203 -22.99 10.38 -5.92
C ASP A 203 -21.64 10.67 -5.26
N THR A 204 -20.80 9.66 -5.23
CA THR A 204 -19.46 9.66 -4.65
C THR A 204 -18.38 9.79 -5.73
N THR A 205 -18.75 10.06 -6.98
CA THR A 205 -17.84 10.29 -8.10
C THR A 205 -17.63 11.78 -8.39
N ILE A 206 -16.58 12.12 -9.14
CA ILE A 206 -16.27 13.50 -9.53
C ILE A 206 -17.04 13.90 -10.79
N GLY A 207 -17.56 15.13 -10.80
CA GLY A 207 -18.19 15.79 -11.93
C GLY A 207 -19.68 16.03 -11.68
N GLU A 208 -20.48 16.06 -12.75
CA GLU A 208 -21.93 16.18 -12.64
C GLU A 208 -22.52 14.95 -11.93
N THR A 209 -23.45 15.21 -11.01
CA THR A 209 -24.16 14.18 -10.26
C THR A 209 -25.01 13.36 -11.22
N ARG A 210 -24.79 12.04 -11.23
CA ARG A 210 -25.57 11.12 -12.08
C ARG A 210 -26.50 10.24 -11.23
N PRO A 211 -27.66 9.82 -11.77
CA PRO A 211 -28.54 8.87 -11.10
C PRO A 211 -27.85 7.51 -10.93
N LEU A 212 -28.37 6.69 -10.02
CA LEU A 212 -27.89 5.32 -9.79
C LEU A 212 -27.97 4.50 -11.09
N GLY A 213 -26.87 3.83 -11.44
CA GLY A 213 -26.73 3.02 -12.65
C GLY A 213 -26.00 3.74 -13.79
N GLU A 214 -25.81 5.06 -13.72
CA GLU A 214 -25.16 5.86 -14.75
C GLU A 214 -23.82 6.48 -14.29
N ARG A 215 -23.37 6.19 -13.07
CA ARG A 215 -22.16 6.79 -12.49
C ARG A 215 -20.87 6.17 -13.03
N GLU A 216 -20.95 5.08 -13.79
CA GLU A 216 -19.79 4.34 -14.32
C GLU A 216 -18.85 3.88 -13.19
N ALA A 217 -19.44 3.50 -12.05
CA ALA A 217 -18.73 3.01 -10.89
C ALA A 217 -19.66 2.07 -10.09
N PHE A 218 -19.41 0.77 -10.12
CA PHE A 218 -20.27 -0.25 -9.52
C PHE A 218 -20.57 0.02 -8.03
N ALA A 219 -19.56 0.41 -7.26
CA ALA A 219 -19.74 0.74 -5.84
C ALA A 219 -20.64 1.97 -5.60
N ALA A 220 -20.66 2.92 -6.53
CA ALA A 220 -21.51 4.11 -6.46
C ALA A 220 -22.89 3.89 -7.09
N ASP A 221 -23.02 2.90 -7.98
CA ASP A 221 -24.25 2.55 -8.70
C ASP A 221 -25.10 1.50 -7.97
N THR A 222 -24.52 0.76 -7.04
CA THR A 222 -25.21 -0.28 -6.26
C THR A 222 -25.39 0.13 -4.81
N ILE A 223 -26.55 -0.22 -4.24
CA ILE A 223 -26.85 0.01 -2.83
C ILE A 223 -27.05 -1.34 -2.15
N GLY A 224 -26.57 -1.47 -0.91
CA GLY A 224 -26.81 -2.66 -0.08
C GLY A 224 -28.30 -2.94 0.10
N ALA A 225 -28.68 -4.22 0.16
CA ALA A 225 -30.08 -4.59 0.34
C ALA A 225 -30.65 -3.95 1.62
N PRO A 226 -31.87 -3.37 1.59
CA PRO A 226 -32.46 -2.77 2.77
C PRO A 226 -32.66 -3.85 3.84
N ARG A 227 -32.07 -3.64 5.02
CA ARG A 227 -32.24 -4.54 6.15
C ARG A 227 -33.68 -4.43 6.65
N ASN A 228 -34.50 -5.43 6.33
CA ASN A 228 -35.85 -5.59 6.86
C ASN A 228 -35.78 -6.05 8.33
N TRP A 229 -35.52 -5.13 9.24
CA TRP A 229 -35.59 -5.40 10.68
C TRP A 229 -37.01 -5.82 11.08
N LYS A 230 -37.25 -7.13 11.19
CA LYS A 230 -38.45 -7.73 11.81
C LYS A 230 -38.26 -7.80 13.32
N GLY A 231 -38.23 -6.67 14.01
CA GLY A 231 -38.16 -6.65 15.47
C GLY A 231 -39.12 -5.62 16.02
N GLY A 232 -40.31 -6.08 16.44
CA GLY A 232 -41.26 -5.26 17.22
C GLY A 232 -42.75 -5.56 17.05
N ALA A 233 -43.18 -6.40 16.10
CA ALA A 233 -44.61 -6.62 15.86
C ALA A 233 -45.21 -7.88 16.53
N GLU A 234 -44.41 -8.72 17.19
CA GLU A 234 -44.87 -10.01 17.76
C GLU A 234 -45.25 -9.93 19.24
N ASP A 235 -45.01 -8.80 19.92
CA ASP A 235 -45.32 -8.61 21.35
C ASP A 235 -46.60 -7.79 21.60
N ALA A 236 -47.32 -7.38 20.55
CA ALA A 236 -48.57 -6.61 20.68
C ALA A 236 -49.85 -7.46 20.80
N ASP A 237 -49.76 -8.77 20.59
CA ASP A 237 -50.91 -9.71 20.61
C ASP A 237 -50.92 -10.62 21.86
N LYS A 238 -50.20 -10.23 22.92
CA LYS A 238 -50.23 -10.91 24.23
C LYS A 238 -50.71 -9.95 25.33
N GLU A 239 -51.94 -9.48 25.21
CA GLU A 239 -52.74 -8.98 26.35
C GLU A 239 -54.06 -9.74 26.45
#